data_AF-A0A8H7WKL3-F1
#
_entry.id   AF-A0A8H7WKL3-F1
#
_cell.length_a   1.000
_cell.length_b   1.000
_cell.length_c   1.000
_cell.angle_alpha   90.00
_cell.angle_beta   90.00
_cell.angle_gamma   90.00
#
_symmetry.space_group_name_H-M   'P 1'
#
loop_
_entity.id
_entity.type
_entity.pdbx_description
1 polymer ?
#
loop_
_entity_poly.entity_id
_entity_poly.type
_entity_poly.pdbx_seq_one_letter_code
_entity_poly.pdbx_strand_id
1 'polypeptide(L)'
;MLPSPKVYLAGPDVFEPNAVERGEQLKALCTKHGLTGLFPLDNTIETAEPGSIAHAAAIRTANMMLISSCDAILADLTPFRGPSMDVGTAYEMGAGSALGKVVVGYTTDGGKPYFEKVSESHTVKRAADGHVRDERNMSVEEFGVKEGGGLVDNLMISCGMEKLCNSEDEGLAFIAELLKGKSKWQQYLQFEDKTSPFHYPDTLWTYDDGVLIFPSAEAQNYVLYDLSAGKKSNIDLETDKKIVRRIRLKDGVLVVEWCGHEPYHQLNENEMVYRHFATAYDVEYIRSGQSVIKFRNEWKIHFLGFPLNSQDRFFSAHTSTHYAIYTWQTNRSAWGEDEPIEALAIWDISLPSPYRPSEDPAGKASPSEDSEGARIIRRFSFANLDFYRIRQRSDPDFRCLELDENNVYVIVESHRWLVGQQATNNLPQLHHVKTTGIPFGTGPAWEDECGANGDSEISFCEKDSGTRCPSIAPCWRHEEFPYLTVTEVVDSAAGVVFSARHCFMLEAISLEITPKFDMNEPEHAISLRDDLWPQLLGKGKLCGDERFIIGENANQEITILHFDDRKLQRSGL
;
A
#
# COMPACT_ATOMS: atom_id res chain seq x y z
N MET A 1 13.03 4.90 -18.50
CA MET A 1 12.40 5.65 -17.41
C MET A 1 11.59 4.67 -16.58
N LEU A 2 11.16 5.00 -15.34
CA LEU A 2 9.97 4.33 -14.79
C LEU A 2 8.89 4.46 -15.87
N PRO A 3 8.06 3.45 -16.11
CA PRO A 3 6.85 3.70 -16.87
C PRO A 3 6.15 4.86 -16.17
N SER A 4 6.08 6.00 -16.84
CA SER A 4 5.46 7.20 -16.28
C SER A 4 4.01 6.83 -15.94
N PRO A 5 3.52 7.22 -14.74
CA PRO A 5 2.19 6.81 -14.31
C PRO A 5 1.16 7.14 -15.36
N LYS A 6 0.29 6.18 -15.63
CA LYS A 6 -0.67 6.24 -16.74
C LYS A 6 -1.93 6.93 -16.27
N VAL A 7 -2.33 7.98 -16.98
CA VAL A 7 -3.56 8.72 -16.71
C VAL A 7 -4.52 8.50 -17.87
N TYR A 8 -5.67 7.88 -17.60
CA TYR A 8 -6.74 7.81 -18.56
C TYR A 8 -7.43 9.17 -18.67
N LEU A 9 -7.51 9.70 -19.89
CA LEU A 9 -8.04 11.01 -20.21
C LEU A 9 -9.51 10.85 -20.63
N ALA A 10 -10.41 10.94 -19.65
CA ALA A 10 -11.84 10.77 -19.85
C ALA A 10 -12.49 12.14 -20.12
N GLY A 11 -13.33 12.22 -21.14
CA GLY A 11 -14.00 13.48 -21.48
C GLY A 11 -14.62 13.49 -22.87
N PRO A 12 -15.42 14.53 -23.17
CA PRO A 12 -16.05 14.71 -24.48
C PRO A 12 -15.07 15.16 -25.58
N ASP A 13 -13.77 15.31 -25.30
CA ASP A 13 -12.73 15.69 -26.26
C ASP A 13 -12.70 14.79 -27.52
N VAL A 14 -13.15 13.53 -27.40
CA VAL A 14 -13.29 12.59 -28.52
C VAL A 14 -14.34 13.03 -29.57
N PHE A 15 -15.24 13.95 -29.21
CA PHE A 15 -16.27 14.50 -30.07
C PHE A 15 -15.86 15.82 -30.73
N GLU A 16 -14.68 16.36 -30.42
CA GLU A 16 -14.14 17.56 -31.07
C GLU A 16 -13.87 17.31 -32.56
N PRO A 17 -14.01 18.33 -33.44
CA PRO A 17 -13.71 18.19 -34.87
C PRO A 17 -12.31 17.65 -35.15
N ASN A 18 -11.34 17.97 -34.29
CA ASN A 18 -9.95 17.52 -34.36
C ASN A 18 -9.56 16.67 -33.13
N ALA A 19 -10.39 15.69 -32.76
CA ALA A 19 -10.21 14.85 -31.57
C ALA A 19 -8.80 14.25 -31.41
N VAL A 20 -8.15 13.83 -32.51
CA VAL A 20 -6.78 13.29 -32.48
C VAL A 20 -5.77 14.36 -32.04
N GLU A 21 -5.87 15.57 -32.58
CA GLU A 21 -4.98 16.67 -32.22
C GLU A 21 -5.18 17.10 -30.76
N ARG A 22 -6.43 17.14 -30.28
CA ARG A 22 -6.75 17.41 -28.87
C ARG A 22 -6.17 16.33 -27.94
N GLY A 23 -6.30 15.05 -28.31
CA GLY A 23 -5.70 13.94 -27.57
C GLY A 23 -4.19 14.09 -27.45
N GLU A 24 -3.49 14.44 -28.53
CA GLU A 24 -2.04 14.68 -28.50
C GLU A 24 -1.65 15.89 -27.64
N GLN A 25 -2.45 16.96 -27.61
CA GLN A 25 -2.24 18.09 -26.71
C GLN A 25 -2.34 17.69 -25.24
N LEU A 26 -3.37 16.90 -24.87
CA LEU A 26 -3.54 16.41 -23.50
C LEU A 26 -2.40 15.46 -23.09
N LYS A 27 -1.96 14.57 -23.98
CA LYS A 27 -0.80 13.70 -23.73
C LYS A 27 0.50 14.49 -23.56
N ALA A 28 0.69 15.55 -24.34
CA ALA A 28 1.83 16.45 -24.18
C ALA A 28 1.79 17.14 -22.80
N LEU A 29 0.59 17.51 -22.33
CA LEU A 29 0.39 18.06 -21.00
C LEU A 29 0.69 17.04 -19.89
N CYS A 30 0.26 15.78 -20.04
CA CYS A 30 0.67 14.69 -19.14
C CYS A 30 2.19 14.57 -19.09
N THR A 31 2.84 14.59 -20.25
CA THR A 31 4.31 14.46 -20.37
C THR A 31 5.04 15.58 -19.64
N LYS A 32 4.53 16.83 -19.69
CA LYS A 32 5.06 17.98 -18.93
C LYS A 32 5.07 17.73 -17.42
N HIS A 33 4.11 16.95 -16.90
CA HIS A 33 4.00 16.59 -15.49
C HIS A 33 4.66 15.25 -15.13
N GLY A 34 5.33 14.59 -16.09
CA GLY A 34 5.97 13.29 -15.89
C GLY A 34 5.02 12.10 -15.93
N LEU A 35 3.86 12.26 -16.57
CA LEU A 35 2.79 11.26 -16.70
C LEU A 35 2.66 10.76 -18.14
N THR A 36 2.09 9.57 -18.33
CA THR A 36 1.67 9.07 -19.65
C THR A 36 0.16 9.22 -19.80
N GLY A 37 -0.29 10.04 -20.75
CA GLY A 37 -1.72 10.10 -21.10
C GLY A 37 -2.15 8.90 -21.93
N LEU A 38 -3.25 8.26 -21.55
CA LEU A 38 -3.97 7.27 -22.34
C LEU A 38 -5.26 7.92 -22.85
N PHE A 39 -5.34 8.13 -24.16
CA PHE A 39 -6.52 8.75 -24.77
C PHE A 39 -7.43 7.66 -25.37
N PRO A 40 -8.77 7.76 -25.30
CA PRO A 40 -9.68 6.71 -25.76
C PRO A 40 -9.46 6.25 -27.22
N LEU A 41 -8.99 7.16 -28.09
CA LEU A 41 -8.71 6.85 -29.50
C LEU A 41 -7.35 6.21 -29.77
N ASP A 42 -6.56 5.87 -28.74
CA ASP A 42 -5.23 5.26 -28.92
C ASP A 42 -5.28 3.85 -29.50
N ASN A 43 -6.45 3.20 -29.47
CA ASN A 43 -6.65 1.86 -29.99
C ASN A 43 -7.18 1.91 -31.43
N THR A 44 -6.37 1.50 -32.41
CA THR A 44 -6.81 1.29 -33.79
C THR A 44 -7.66 0.02 -33.88
N ILE A 45 -8.98 0.15 -34.01
CA ILE A 45 -9.90 -0.99 -34.12
C ILE A 45 -10.14 -1.30 -35.59
N GLU A 46 -9.31 -2.16 -36.17
CA GLU A 46 -9.36 -2.52 -37.60
C GLU A 46 -10.36 -3.65 -37.92
N THR A 47 -10.85 -4.36 -36.89
CA THR A 47 -11.53 -5.65 -37.05
C THR A 47 -13.06 -5.59 -37.13
N ALA A 48 -13.66 -4.40 -37.12
CA ALA A 48 -15.12 -4.22 -37.18
C ALA A 48 -15.53 -3.06 -38.09
N GLU A 49 -16.62 -3.25 -38.86
CA GLU A 49 -17.17 -2.22 -39.73
C GLU A 49 -17.54 -0.96 -38.91
N PRO A 50 -17.02 0.23 -39.28
CA PRO A 50 -17.33 1.47 -38.59
C PRO A 50 -18.83 1.72 -38.47
N GLY A 51 -19.29 2.09 -37.28
CA GLY A 51 -20.71 2.34 -36.99
C GLY A 51 -21.55 1.09 -36.67
N SER A 52 -20.98 -0.12 -36.75
CA SER A 52 -21.66 -1.35 -36.33
C SER A 52 -21.71 -1.48 -34.80
N ILE A 53 -22.65 -2.30 -34.29
CA ILE A 53 -22.73 -2.65 -32.86
C ILE A 53 -21.44 -3.35 -32.40
N ALA A 54 -20.86 -4.19 -33.26
CA ALA A 54 -19.59 -4.87 -32.98
C ALA A 54 -18.45 -3.86 -32.80
N HIS A 55 -18.41 -2.81 -33.63
CA HIS A 55 -17.43 -1.73 -33.51
C HIS A 55 -17.61 -0.96 -32.19
N ALA A 56 -18.84 -0.63 -31.79
CA ALA A 56 -19.12 0.01 -30.50
C ALA A 56 -18.70 -0.87 -29.29
N ALA A 57 -18.96 -2.17 -29.35
CA ALA A 57 -18.54 -3.12 -28.31
C ALA A 57 -17.00 -3.26 -28.23
N ALA A 58 -16.32 -3.20 -29.37
CA ALA A 58 -14.87 -3.20 -29.44
C ALA A 58 -14.28 -1.92 -28.83
N ILE A 59 -14.82 -0.74 -29.15
CA ILE A 59 -14.42 0.55 -28.54
C ILE A 59 -14.56 0.48 -27.02
N ARG A 60 -15.72 0.06 -26.53
CA ARG A 60 -15.96 -0.07 -25.09
C ARG A 60 -14.94 -1.00 -24.44
N THR A 61 -14.70 -2.17 -25.02
CA THR A 61 -13.73 -3.14 -24.49
C THR A 61 -12.32 -2.53 -24.44
N ALA A 62 -11.94 -1.81 -25.49
CA ALA A 62 -10.65 -1.14 -25.60
C ALA A 62 -10.46 -0.05 -24.52
N ASN A 63 -11.45 0.82 -24.32
CA ASN A 63 -11.43 1.85 -23.26
C ASN A 63 -11.37 1.22 -21.85
N MET A 64 -12.13 0.16 -21.60
CA MET A 64 -12.08 -0.55 -20.31
C MET A 64 -10.70 -1.19 -20.04
N MET A 65 -10.00 -1.65 -21.07
CA MET A 65 -8.61 -2.12 -20.94
C MET A 65 -7.66 -0.97 -20.61
N LEU A 66 -7.82 0.20 -21.24
CA LEU A 66 -7.04 1.40 -20.90
C LEU A 66 -7.26 1.80 -19.44
N ILE A 67 -8.52 1.90 -18.99
CA ILE A 67 -8.90 2.21 -17.60
C ILE A 67 -8.32 1.18 -16.63
N SER A 68 -8.42 -0.12 -16.94
CA SER A 68 -7.83 -1.17 -16.10
C SER A 68 -6.32 -1.00 -15.95
N SER A 69 -5.63 -0.59 -17.02
CA SER A 69 -4.18 -0.41 -17.08
C SER A 69 -3.66 0.92 -16.53
N CYS A 70 -4.54 1.88 -16.23
CA CYS A 70 -4.13 3.21 -15.75
C CYS A 70 -3.94 3.25 -14.24
N ASP A 71 -3.26 4.28 -13.75
CA ASP A 71 -3.05 4.58 -12.32
C ASP A 71 -4.06 5.63 -11.81
N ALA A 72 -4.50 6.52 -12.70
CA ALA A 72 -5.47 7.57 -12.42
C ALA A 72 -6.36 7.89 -13.64
N ILE A 73 -7.48 8.54 -13.38
CA ILE A 73 -8.37 9.13 -14.36
C ILE A 73 -8.39 10.65 -14.16
N LEU A 74 -8.15 11.40 -15.24
CA LEU A 74 -8.53 12.80 -15.32
C LEU A 74 -9.84 12.88 -16.09
N ALA A 75 -10.90 13.35 -15.45
CA ALA A 75 -12.24 13.44 -16.03
C ALA A 75 -12.63 14.89 -16.32
N ASP A 76 -13.06 15.18 -17.55
CA ASP A 76 -13.69 16.45 -17.91
C ASP A 76 -15.17 16.45 -17.53
N LEU A 77 -15.53 17.28 -16.55
CA LEU A 77 -16.89 17.48 -16.05
C LEU A 77 -17.57 18.70 -16.69
N THR A 78 -16.94 19.31 -17.70
CA THR A 78 -17.55 20.42 -18.44
C THR A 78 -18.91 19.98 -19.02
N PRO A 79 -19.98 20.78 -18.86
CA PRO A 79 -21.32 20.40 -19.31
C PRO A 79 -21.35 20.03 -20.80
N PHE A 80 -21.87 18.84 -21.12
CA PHE A 80 -21.88 18.31 -22.47
C PHE A 80 -23.30 17.94 -22.91
N ARG A 81 -23.84 18.69 -23.89
CA ARG A 81 -25.20 18.51 -24.43
C ARG A 81 -26.32 18.58 -23.38
N GLY A 82 -26.05 19.25 -22.25
CA GLY A 82 -26.97 19.43 -21.14
C GLY A 82 -26.25 20.08 -19.95
N PRO A 83 -26.92 20.18 -18.79
CA PRO A 83 -26.34 20.76 -17.57
C PRO A 83 -25.33 19.86 -16.85
N SER A 84 -25.27 18.58 -17.23
CA SER A 84 -24.36 17.57 -16.67
C SER A 84 -23.20 17.29 -17.63
N MET A 85 -22.15 16.67 -17.12
CA MET A 85 -21.03 16.14 -17.89
C MET A 85 -21.45 15.06 -18.90
N ASP A 86 -20.50 14.62 -19.72
CA ASP A 86 -20.70 13.48 -20.60
C ASP A 86 -20.98 12.18 -19.82
N VAL A 87 -22.03 11.45 -20.22
CA VAL A 87 -22.45 10.19 -19.59
C VAL A 87 -21.43 9.06 -19.80
N GLY A 88 -20.68 9.08 -20.90
CA GLY A 88 -19.58 8.14 -21.13
C GLY A 88 -18.49 8.33 -20.09
N THR A 89 -18.06 9.57 -19.91
CA THR A 89 -17.07 9.98 -18.90
C THR A 89 -17.53 9.63 -17.48
N ALA A 90 -18.81 9.84 -17.14
CA ALA A 90 -19.37 9.44 -15.84
C ALA A 90 -19.30 7.91 -15.61
N TYR A 91 -19.55 7.11 -16.65
CA TYR A 91 -19.40 5.65 -16.59
C TYR A 91 -17.94 5.23 -16.34
N GLU A 92 -17.00 5.89 -17.02
CA GLU A 92 -15.56 5.63 -16.91
C GLU A 92 -15.02 6.01 -15.53
N MET A 93 -15.48 7.12 -14.95
CA MET A 93 -15.19 7.49 -13.56
C MET A 93 -15.68 6.40 -12.60
N GLY A 94 -16.94 5.96 -12.71
CA GLY A 94 -17.48 4.91 -11.85
C GLY A 94 -16.72 3.59 -11.96
N ALA A 95 -16.30 3.21 -13.17
CA ALA A 95 -15.44 2.06 -13.40
C ALA A 95 -14.06 2.22 -12.75
N GLY A 96 -13.43 3.39 -12.90
CA GLY A 96 -12.16 3.72 -12.26
C GLY A 96 -12.23 3.65 -10.73
N SER A 97 -13.25 4.27 -10.13
CA SER A 97 -13.48 4.24 -8.68
C SER A 97 -13.67 2.81 -8.19
N ALA A 98 -14.44 1.98 -8.90
CA ALA A 98 -14.64 0.56 -8.54
C ALA A 98 -13.35 -0.27 -8.64
N LEU A 99 -12.42 0.11 -9.50
CA LEU A 99 -11.10 -0.51 -9.67
C LEU A 99 -10.03 0.10 -8.76
N GLY A 100 -10.39 1.01 -7.85
CA GLY A 100 -9.47 1.67 -6.91
C GLY A 100 -8.49 2.64 -7.57
N LYS A 101 -8.83 3.18 -8.74
CA LYS A 101 -8.03 4.21 -9.43
C LYS A 101 -8.23 5.57 -8.75
N VAL A 102 -7.22 6.43 -8.83
CA VAL A 102 -7.37 7.85 -8.48
C VAL A 102 -8.29 8.48 -9.52
N VAL A 103 -9.32 9.21 -9.09
CA VAL A 103 -10.22 9.92 -10.01
C VAL A 103 -10.19 11.40 -9.68
N VAL A 104 -9.77 12.24 -10.61
CA VAL A 104 -9.71 13.70 -10.46
C VAL A 104 -10.54 14.33 -11.56
N GLY A 105 -11.46 15.21 -11.18
CA GLY A 105 -12.29 15.94 -12.11
C GLY A 105 -11.74 17.33 -12.40
N TYR A 106 -11.98 17.85 -13.59
CA TYR A 106 -11.85 19.28 -13.88
C TYR A 106 -13.09 19.78 -14.61
N THR A 107 -13.37 21.08 -14.50
CA THR A 107 -14.41 21.73 -15.31
C THR A 107 -13.95 23.10 -15.75
N THR A 108 -14.36 23.50 -16.96
CA THR A 108 -14.06 24.81 -17.52
C THR A 108 -15.19 25.84 -17.32
N ASP A 109 -16.32 25.41 -16.74
CA ASP A 109 -17.49 26.27 -16.48
C ASP A 109 -17.38 27.10 -15.18
N GLY A 110 -16.22 27.06 -14.52
CA GLY A 110 -15.94 27.78 -13.27
C GLY A 110 -16.47 27.08 -12.02
N GLY A 111 -16.83 25.79 -12.11
CA GLY A 111 -17.27 25.01 -10.95
C GLY A 111 -18.67 25.39 -10.49
N LYS A 112 -19.53 25.82 -11.41
CA LYS A 112 -20.92 26.19 -11.10
C LYS A 112 -21.64 25.01 -10.43
N PRO A 113 -22.49 25.25 -9.41
CA PRO A 113 -23.32 24.21 -8.83
C PRO A 113 -24.30 23.61 -9.86
N TYR A 114 -24.57 22.31 -9.75
CA TYR A 114 -25.45 21.59 -10.66
C TYR A 114 -26.85 22.22 -10.76
N PHE A 115 -27.43 22.64 -9.63
CA PHE A 115 -28.71 23.34 -9.58
C PHE A 115 -28.74 24.60 -10.47
N GLU A 116 -27.65 25.37 -10.50
CA GLU A 116 -27.57 26.58 -11.33
C GLU A 116 -27.55 26.22 -12.81
N LYS A 117 -26.77 25.20 -13.18
CA LYS A 117 -26.70 24.70 -14.56
C LYS A 117 -28.07 24.22 -15.05
N VAL A 118 -28.80 23.48 -14.23
CA VAL A 118 -30.15 23.02 -14.56
C VAL A 118 -31.10 24.22 -14.72
N SER A 119 -30.98 25.23 -13.86
CA SER A 119 -31.82 26.43 -13.89
C SER A 119 -31.59 27.32 -15.12
N GLU A 120 -30.43 27.20 -15.78
CA GLU A 120 -30.15 27.89 -17.06
C GLU A 120 -30.94 27.28 -18.23
N SER A 121 -31.29 25.99 -18.15
CA SER A 121 -31.98 25.25 -19.24
C SER A 121 -33.42 24.86 -18.93
N HIS A 122 -33.81 24.81 -17.66
CA HIS A 122 -35.09 24.33 -17.17
C HIS A 122 -35.75 25.34 -16.22
N THR A 123 -37.08 25.29 -16.12
CA THR A 123 -37.79 26.08 -15.11
C THR A 123 -37.74 25.32 -13.79
N VAL A 124 -36.92 25.82 -12.87
CA VAL A 124 -36.71 25.16 -11.58
C VAL A 124 -37.43 25.93 -10.46
N LYS A 125 -38.19 25.22 -9.63
CA LYS A 125 -38.95 25.79 -8.51
C LYS A 125 -38.82 24.94 -7.26
N ARG A 126 -38.84 25.60 -6.10
CA ARG A 126 -38.93 24.91 -4.82
C ARG A 126 -40.38 24.51 -4.54
N ALA A 127 -40.62 23.22 -4.34
CA ALA A 127 -41.89 22.66 -3.96
C ALA A 127 -42.16 22.84 -2.46
N ALA A 128 -43.41 22.61 -2.04
CA ALA A 128 -43.85 22.79 -0.65
C ALA A 128 -43.17 21.82 0.35
N ASP A 129 -42.66 20.69 -0.15
CA ASP A 129 -41.85 19.72 0.60
C ASP A 129 -40.41 20.19 0.82
N GLY A 130 -40.03 21.36 0.28
CA GLY A 130 -38.69 21.92 0.38
C GLY A 130 -37.73 21.45 -0.72
N HIS A 131 -38.10 20.45 -1.53
CA HIS A 131 -37.28 19.97 -2.64
C HIS A 131 -37.36 20.91 -3.83
N VAL A 132 -36.25 21.01 -4.56
CA VAL A 132 -36.19 21.74 -5.81
C VAL A 132 -36.58 20.81 -6.95
N ARG A 133 -37.46 21.25 -7.85
CA ARG A 133 -37.98 20.44 -8.95
C ARG A 133 -38.05 21.23 -10.26
N ASP A 134 -37.90 20.52 -11.37
CA ASP A 134 -38.05 21.06 -12.72
C ASP A 134 -39.54 21.18 -13.14
N GLU A 135 -39.80 21.62 -14.38
CA GLU A 135 -41.16 21.72 -14.92
C GLU A 135 -41.89 20.38 -15.07
N ARG A 136 -41.18 19.25 -14.97
CA ARG A 136 -41.72 17.89 -15.01
C ARG A 136 -41.91 17.30 -13.61
N ASN A 137 -41.72 18.10 -12.57
CA ASN A 137 -41.81 17.70 -11.16
C ASN A 137 -40.73 16.70 -10.73
N MET A 138 -39.63 16.60 -11.48
CA MET A 138 -38.46 15.79 -11.14
C MET A 138 -37.54 16.56 -10.21
N SER A 139 -36.98 15.90 -9.19
CA SER A 139 -36.08 16.54 -8.23
C SER A 139 -34.77 16.95 -8.89
N VAL A 140 -34.27 18.13 -8.54
CA VAL A 140 -32.95 18.65 -8.92
C VAL A 140 -32.07 18.67 -7.68
N GLU A 141 -30.86 18.13 -7.79
CA GLU A 141 -29.90 18.09 -6.69
C GLU A 141 -29.33 19.49 -6.40
N GLU A 142 -29.32 19.90 -5.13
CA GLU A 142 -28.85 21.22 -4.67
C GLU A 142 -27.92 21.11 -3.45
N PHE A 143 -27.18 20.00 -3.35
CA PHE A 143 -26.30 19.72 -2.22
C PHE A 143 -25.20 20.79 -2.05
N GLY A 144 -24.93 21.17 -0.80
CA GLY A 144 -23.89 22.13 -0.40
C GLY A 144 -24.21 23.61 -0.66
N VAL A 145 -25.19 23.94 -1.53
CA VAL A 145 -25.46 25.34 -1.96
C VAL A 145 -25.70 26.30 -0.78
N LYS A 146 -26.34 25.84 0.30
CA LYS A 146 -26.59 26.66 1.52
C LYS A 146 -25.34 26.94 2.35
N GLU A 147 -24.29 26.15 2.17
CA GLU A 147 -23.02 26.23 2.89
C GLU A 147 -21.96 27.07 2.13
N GLY A 148 -22.35 27.64 0.98
CA GLY A 148 -21.47 28.49 0.16
C GLY A 148 -20.63 27.73 -0.88
N GLY A 149 -20.81 26.42 -1.01
CA GLY A 149 -20.19 25.59 -2.05
C GLY A 149 -21.14 24.50 -2.53
N GLY A 150 -21.44 24.43 -3.83
CA GLY A 150 -22.38 23.44 -4.38
C GLY A 150 -21.68 22.31 -5.13
N LEU A 151 -22.25 21.11 -5.08
CA LEU A 151 -21.78 20.01 -5.95
C LEU A 151 -22.00 20.40 -7.42
N VAL A 152 -21.00 20.13 -8.27
CA VAL A 152 -20.98 20.61 -9.66
C VAL A 152 -21.73 19.71 -10.64
N ASP A 153 -21.97 18.47 -10.25
CA ASP A 153 -22.75 17.49 -10.99
C ASP A 153 -23.45 16.52 -10.02
N ASN A 154 -24.10 15.47 -10.54
CA ASN A 154 -24.73 14.42 -9.74
C ASN A 154 -23.84 13.96 -8.58
N LEU A 155 -24.45 13.71 -7.41
CA LEU A 155 -23.73 13.34 -6.19
C LEU A 155 -22.75 12.16 -6.38
N MET A 156 -23.09 11.16 -7.21
CA MET A 156 -22.23 9.99 -7.41
C MET A 156 -20.93 10.34 -8.13
N ILE A 157 -20.98 11.36 -8.99
CA ILE A 157 -19.82 11.90 -9.73
C ILE A 157 -19.05 12.84 -8.79
N SER A 158 -19.75 13.81 -8.21
CA SER A 158 -19.16 14.85 -7.39
C SER A 158 -18.44 14.31 -6.16
N CYS A 159 -19.02 13.31 -5.48
CA CYS A 159 -18.42 12.66 -4.33
C CYS A 159 -17.47 11.50 -4.70
N GLY A 160 -17.42 11.11 -5.98
CA GLY A 160 -16.62 9.99 -6.47
C GLY A 160 -15.21 10.36 -6.92
N MET A 161 -14.85 11.64 -6.86
CA MET A 161 -13.52 12.15 -7.22
C MET A 161 -12.75 12.67 -6.01
N GLU A 162 -11.44 12.60 -6.07
CA GLU A 162 -10.50 13.08 -5.05
C GLU A 162 -10.49 14.61 -4.95
N LYS A 163 -10.58 15.28 -6.10
CA LYS A 163 -10.56 16.73 -6.20
C LYS A 163 -11.24 17.20 -7.49
N LEU A 164 -11.96 18.31 -7.41
CA LEU A 164 -12.37 19.10 -8.56
C LEU A 164 -11.36 20.22 -8.82
N CYS A 165 -10.92 20.33 -10.07
CA CYS A 165 -9.96 21.33 -10.55
C CYS A 165 -10.61 22.27 -11.58
N ASN A 166 -9.99 23.43 -11.85
CA ASN A 166 -10.52 24.41 -12.80
C ASN A 166 -9.93 24.29 -14.22
N SER A 167 -9.00 23.35 -14.44
CA SER A 167 -8.37 23.10 -15.73
C SER A 167 -7.71 21.73 -15.79
N GLU A 168 -7.41 21.26 -16.99
CA GLU A 168 -6.64 20.04 -17.21
C GLU A 168 -5.23 20.10 -16.62
N ASP A 169 -4.54 21.25 -16.68
CA ASP A 169 -3.16 21.40 -16.16
C ASP A 169 -3.14 21.31 -14.63
N GLU A 170 -4.12 21.92 -13.95
CA GLU A 170 -4.27 21.81 -12.49
C GLU A 170 -4.57 20.35 -12.08
N GLY A 171 -5.49 19.70 -12.79
CA GLY A 171 -5.84 18.30 -12.52
C GLY A 171 -4.66 17.36 -12.70
N LEU A 172 -3.89 17.51 -13.78
CA LEU A 172 -2.70 16.69 -14.03
C LEU A 172 -1.56 16.96 -13.03
N ALA A 173 -1.36 18.22 -12.63
CA ALA A 173 -0.39 18.56 -11.58
C ALA A 173 -0.76 17.87 -10.26
N PHE A 174 -2.03 17.91 -9.87
CA PHE A 174 -2.52 17.26 -8.66
C PHE A 174 -2.39 15.73 -8.74
N ILE A 175 -2.77 15.11 -9.88
CA ILE A 175 -2.56 13.68 -10.11
C ILE A 175 -1.07 13.33 -9.99
N ALA A 176 -0.18 14.12 -10.59
CA ALA A 176 1.26 13.88 -10.53
C ALA A 176 1.77 13.93 -9.09
N GLU A 177 1.35 14.89 -8.27
CA GLU A 177 1.68 14.93 -6.83
C GLU A 177 1.12 13.73 -6.06
N LEU A 178 -0.16 13.39 -6.29
CA LEU A 178 -0.83 12.31 -5.58
C LEU A 178 -0.21 10.94 -5.90
N LEU A 179 0.12 10.69 -7.18
CA LEU A 179 0.74 9.45 -7.61
C LEU A 179 2.21 9.36 -7.23
N LYS A 180 2.95 10.48 -7.19
CA LYS A 180 4.27 10.54 -6.54
C LYS A 180 4.16 10.10 -5.08
N GLY A 181 3.03 10.37 -4.42
CA GLY A 181 2.77 9.99 -3.03
C GLY A 181 2.62 8.48 -2.75
N LYS A 182 2.34 7.59 -3.72
CA LYS A 182 1.94 6.19 -3.42
C LYS A 182 3.07 5.21 -3.04
N SER A 183 4.33 5.63 -3.02
CA SER A 183 5.44 4.81 -2.48
C SER A 183 5.63 5.03 -0.97
N LYS A 184 6.22 4.05 -0.25
CA LYS A 184 6.46 4.17 1.21
C LYS A 184 7.22 5.46 1.54
N TRP A 185 8.22 5.79 0.75
CA TRP A 185 8.75 7.13 0.56
C TRP A 185 8.99 7.31 -0.94
N GLN A 186 9.00 8.54 -1.43
CA GLN A 186 9.30 8.90 -2.83
C GLN A 186 10.77 8.64 -3.13
N GLN A 187 11.10 7.36 -3.17
CA GLN A 187 12.42 6.80 -3.35
C GLN A 187 12.29 5.60 -4.26
N TYR A 188 13.11 5.59 -5.29
CA TYR A 188 13.23 4.48 -6.23
C TYR A 188 14.67 4.41 -6.68
N LEU A 189 15.00 3.31 -7.35
CA LEU A 189 16.33 3.11 -7.88
C LEU A 189 16.35 3.59 -9.31
N GLN A 190 17.42 4.27 -9.71
CA GLN A 190 17.65 4.69 -11.08
C GLN A 190 19.07 4.39 -11.52
N PHE A 191 19.20 3.61 -12.59
CA PHE A 191 20.46 3.35 -13.27
C PHE A 191 20.27 3.59 -14.76
N GLU A 192 20.99 4.58 -15.29
CA GLU A 192 20.82 5.06 -16.66
C GLU A 192 19.35 5.42 -16.97
N ASP A 193 18.76 4.77 -17.96
CA ASP A 193 17.37 4.92 -18.35
C ASP A 193 16.46 3.91 -17.64
N LYS A 194 16.94 3.08 -16.71
CA LYS A 194 16.12 2.08 -16.03
C LYS A 194 15.84 2.46 -14.60
N THR A 195 14.74 1.92 -14.09
CA THR A 195 14.27 2.22 -12.75
C THR A 195 13.61 1.01 -12.11
N SER A 196 13.69 0.91 -10.79
CA SER A 196 13.10 -0.18 -10.03
C SER A 196 12.53 0.33 -8.69
N PRO A 197 11.43 -0.26 -8.17
CA PRO A 197 10.95 0.04 -6.82
C PRO A 197 12.02 -0.26 -5.78
N PHE A 198 12.24 0.67 -4.86
CA PHE A 198 13.10 0.44 -3.69
C PHE A 198 12.29 -0.11 -2.50
N HIS A 199 11.08 0.43 -2.33
CA HIS A 199 10.16 0.01 -1.29
C HIS A 199 8.82 -0.44 -1.89
N TYR A 200 8.28 -1.52 -1.35
CA TYR A 200 6.98 -2.06 -1.76
C TYR A 200 5.88 -1.69 -0.77
N PRO A 201 4.62 -1.53 -1.24
CA PRO A 201 3.46 -1.29 -0.38
C PRO A 201 3.27 -2.37 0.69
N ASP A 202 2.59 -2.03 1.79
CA ASP A 202 2.24 -3.04 2.79
C ASP A 202 1.16 -4.00 2.27
N THR A 203 1.23 -5.24 2.74
CA THR A 203 0.25 -6.27 2.45
C THR A 203 -0.89 -6.22 3.47
N LEU A 204 -2.11 -6.52 3.01
CA LEU A 204 -3.26 -6.78 3.89
C LEU A 204 -3.43 -8.27 4.18
N TRP A 205 -2.42 -9.08 3.86
CA TRP A 205 -2.33 -10.48 4.22
C TRP A 205 -1.07 -10.76 5.05
N THR A 206 -1.15 -11.83 5.84
CA THR A 206 -0.05 -12.30 6.68
C THR A 206 -0.03 -13.82 6.73
N TYR A 207 1.16 -14.37 6.94
CA TYR A 207 1.37 -15.80 7.10
C TYR A 207 2.34 -16.05 8.25
N ASP A 208 2.07 -17.09 9.04
CA ASP A 208 3.01 -17.67 10.01
C ASP A 208 2.57 -19.11 10.29
N ASP A 209 3.54 -20.02 10.36
CA ASP A 209 3.36 -21.43 10.74
C ASP A 209 2.14 -22.13 10.08
N GLY A 210 2.07 -22.09 8.74
CA GLY A 210 1.01 -22.76 7.98
C GLY A 210 -0.36 -22.05 7.98
N VAL A 211 -0.50 -20.92 8.67
CA VAL A 211 -1.73 -20.11 8.69
C VAL A 211 -1.57 -18.90 7.81
N LEU A 212 -2.48 -18.74 6.86
CA LEU A 212 -2.58 -17.56 6.00
C LEU A 212 -3.85 -16.77 6.36
N ILE A 213 -3.73 -15.48 6.65
CA ILE A 213 -4.87 -14.59 6.88
C ILE A 213 -4.88 -13.50 5.81
N PHE A 214 -6.02 -13.30 5.14
CA PHE A 214 -6.16 -12.37 4.01
C PHE A 214 -7.60 -11.87 3.84
N PRO A 215 -7.83 -10.68 3.24
CA PRO A 215 -9.16 -10.22 2.89
C PRO A 215 -9.72 -11.05 1.72
N SER A 216 -10.98 -11.46 1.82
CA SER A 216 -11.69 -12.18 0.77
C SER A 216 -12.88 -11.37 0.27
N ALA A 217 -12.84 -11.00 -1.01
CA ALA A 217 -13.98 -10.37 -1.67
C ALA A 217 -15.20 -11.30 -1.73
N GLU A 218 -15.00 -12.61 -1.86
CA GLU A 218 -16.09 -13.60 -1.84
C GLU A 218 -16.78 -13.66 -0.48
N ALA A 219 -16.00 -13.68 0.60
CA ALA A 219 -16.53 -13.76 1.97
C ALA A 219 -16.97 -12.39 2.53
N GLN A 220 -16.62 -11.29 1.83
CA GLN A 220 -16.76 -9.91 2.32
C GLN A 220 -16.16 -9.71 3.73
N ASN A 221 -15.11 -10.47 4.05
CA ASN A 221 -14.44 -10.46 5.34
C ASN A 221 -13.01 -11.00 5.23
N TYR A 222 -12.24 -10.94 6.32
CA TYR A 222 -10.98 -11.64 6.42
C TYR A 222 -11.21 -13.14 6.60
N VAL A 223 -10.35 -13.92 5.94
CA VAL A 223 -10.36 -15.37 5.97
C VAL A 223 -9.03 -15.85 6.54
N LEU A 224 -9.12 -16.74 7.52
CA LEU A 224 -8.01 -17.56 7.99
C LEU A 224 -8.03 -18.87 7.22
N TYR A 225 -6.90 -19.21 6.60
CA TYR A 225 -6.70 -20.43 5.85
C TYR A 225 -5.56 -21.24 6.48
N ASP A 226 -5.92 -22.38 7.08
CA ASP A 226 -4.99 -23.42 7.50
C ASP A 226 -4.58 -24.23 6.26
N LEU A 227 -3.34 -24.03 5.83
CA LEU A 227 -2.78 -24.64 4.62
C LEU A 227 -2.48 -26.12 4.82
N SER A 228 -2.17 -26.54 6.05
CA SER A 228 -1.90 -27.94 6.38
C SER A 228 -3.17 -28.77 6.38
N ALA A 229 -4.27 -28.23 6.94
CA ALA A 229 -5.57 -28.89 6.98
C ALA A 229 -6.41 -28.66 5.72
N GLY A 230 -6.08 -27.66 4.90
CA GLY A 230 -6.88 -27.27 3.75
C GLY A 230 -8.23 -26.65 4.14
N LYS A 231 -8.33 -25.99 5.31
CA LYS A 231 -9.59 -25.48 5.87
C LYS A 231 -9.57 -23.96 5.99
N LYS A 232 -10.68 -23.34 5.60
CA LYS A 232 -10.89 -21.88 5.70
C LYS A 232 -11.92 -21.58 6.78
N SER A 233 -11.70 -20.53 7.56
CA SER A 233 -12.68 -19.93 8.47
C SER A 233 -12.71 -18.42 8.30
N ASN A 234 -13.90 -17.84 8.36
CA ASN A 234 -14.04 -16.38 8.42
C ASN A 234 -13.60 -15.91 9.81
N ILE A 235 -12.87 -14.81 9.85
CA ILE A 235 -12.52 -14.12 11.09
C ILE A 235 -13.21 -12.77 11.11
N ASP A 236 -13.82 -12.43 12.25
CA ASP A 236 -14.48 -11.15 12.42
C ASP A 236 -13.51 -10.17 13.09
N LEU A 237 -13.06 -9.19 12.31
CA LEU A 237 -12.21 -8.10 12.80
C LEU A 237 -13.02 -6.83 13.10
N GLU A 238 -14.35 -6.85 12.96
CA GLU A 238 -15.24 -5.68 13.04
C GLU A 238 -14.88 -4.62 11.96
N THR A 239 -14.69 -5.06 10.71
CA THR A 239 -14.30 -4.20 9.57
C THR A 239 -15.37 -3.19 9.18
N ASP A 240 -16.60 -3.35 9.65
CA ASP A 240 -17.69 -2.38 9.56
C ASP A 240 -17.42 -1.11 10.39
N LYS A 241 -16.56 -1.21 11.41
CA LYS A 241 -16.19 -0.09 12.30
C LYS A 241 -14.74 0.35 12.14
N LYS A 242 -13.92 -0.46 11.47
CA LYS A 242 -12.46 -0.33 11.44
C LYS A 242 -11.93 -0.25 10.02
N ILE A 243 -11.18 0.80 9.74
CA ILE A 243 -10.28 0.86 8.61
C ILE A 243 -8.99 0.14 9.01
N VAL A 244 -8.83 -1.11 8.55
CA VAL A 244 -7.61 -1.89 8.76
C VAL A 244 -6.46 -1.24 8.00
N ARG A 245 -5.40 -0.90 8.73
CA ARG A 245 -4.17 -0.31 8.17
C ARG A 245 -3.12 -1.37 7.90
N ARG A 246 -3.01 -2.38 8.76
CA ARG A 246 -2.05 -3.48 8.63
C ARG A 246 -2.47 -4.68 9.48
N ILE A 247 -2.03 -5.86 9.06
CA ILE A 247 -2.24 -7.13 9.76
C ILE A 247 -0.93 -7.92 9.82
N ARG A 248 -0.62 -8.52 10.97
CA ARG A 248 0.55 -9.36 11.17
C ARG A 248 0.20 -10.54 12.06
N LEU A 249 0.62 -11.73 11.66
CA LEU A 249 0.53 -12.95 12.45
C LEU A 249 1.96 -13.35 12.79
N LYS A 250 2.22 -13.59 14.07
CA LYS A 250 3.50 -14.12 14.54
C LYS A 250 3.31 -14.87 15.85
N ASP A 251 3.90 -16.05 15.96
CA ASP A 251 3.91 -16.88 17.18
C ASP A 251 2.48 -17.12 17.73
N GLY A 252 1.53 -17.38 16.83
CA GLY A 252 0.13 -17.62 17.18
C GLY A 252 -0.67 -16.37 17.61
N VAL A 253 -0.09 -15.17 17.48
CA VAL A 253 -0.75 -13.91 17.83
C VAL A 253 -0.98 -13.08 16.58
N LEU A 254 -2.23 -12.69 16.35
CA LEU A 254 -2.61 -11.79 15.28
C LEU A 254 -2.69 -10.36 15.81
N VAL A 255 -1.86 -9.45 15.31
CA VAL A 255 -1.99 -8.02 15.56
C VAL A 255 -2.63 -7.34 14.35
N VAL A 256 -3.68 -6.56 14.61
CA VAL A 256 -4.37 -5.74 13.61
C VAL A 256 -4.21 -4.28 14.00
N GLU A 257 -3.54 -3.50 13.15
CA GLU A 257 -3.46 -2.04 13.30
C GLU A 257 -4.56 -1.37 12.48
N TRP A 258 -5.31 -0.48 13.10
CA TRP A 258 -6.52 0.08 12.50
C TRP A 258 -6.83 1.49 13.00
N CYS A 259 -7.77 2.16 12.33
CA CYS A 259 -8.35 3.42 12.79
C CYS A 259 -9.87 3.44 12.52
N GLY A 260 -10.59 4.33 13.21
CA GLY A 260 -12.04 4.49 12.99
C GLY A 260 -12.36 5.19 11.66
N HIS A 261 -13.60 5.09 11.20
CA HIS A 261 -14.06 5.80 10.00
C HIS A 261 -14.23 7.31 10.21
N GLU A 262 -14.46 7.73 11.45
CA GLU A 262 -14.66 9.13 11.78
C GLU A 262 -13.34 9.82 12.14
N PRO A 263 -13.06 10.99 11.56
CA PRO A 263 -11.87 11.75 11.91
C PRO A 263 -11.98 12.32 13.33
N TYR A 264 -10.83 12.41 13.98
CA TYR A 264 -10.66 12.93 15.33
C TYR A 264 -10.53 14.45 15.36
N HIS A 265 -9.73 15.02 14.45
CA HIS A 265 -9.60 16.46 14.24
C HIS A 265 -9.02 16.75 12.85
N GLN A 266 -9.13 18.00 12.42
CA GLN A 266 -8.56 18.50 11.17
C GLN A 266 -7.19 19.14 11.44
N LEU A 267 -6.16 18.78 10.67
CA LEU A 267 -4.82 19.39 10.76
C LEU A 267 -4.72 20.67 9.93
N ASN A 268 -5.27 20.63 8.71
CA ASN A 268 -5.32 21.73 7.76
C ASN A 268 -6.50 21.52 6.81
N GLU A 269 -6.67 22.40 5.82
CA GLU A 269 -7.79 22.37 4.87
C GLU A 269 -7.94 21.02 4.13
N ASN A 270 -6.86 20.26 3.98
CA ASN A 270 -6.81 19.04 3.16
C ASN A 270 -6.59 17.74 3.97
N GLU A 271 -6.25 17.82 5.25
CA GLU A 271 -5.86 16.64 6.04
C GLU A 271 -6.68 16.46 7.32
N MET A 272 -7.31 15.29 7.41
CA MET A 272 -8.03 14.82 8.59
C MET A 272 -7.20 13.78 9.33
N VAL A 273 -7.20 13.83 10.66
CA VAL A 273 -6.46 12.90 11.52
C VAL A 273 -7.41 11.91 12.17
N TYR A 274 -6.98 10.65 12.24
CA TYR A 274 -7.73 9.55 12.79
C TYR A 274 -7.02 8.97 14.01
N ARG A 275 -7.79 8.58 15.03
CA ARG A 275 -7.23 7.84 16.17
C ARG A 275 -6.89 6.43 15.71
N HIS A 276 -5.63 6.05 15.92
CA HIS A 276 -5.13 4.74 15.54
C HIS A 276 -4.93 3.85 16.77
N PHE A 277 -5.27 2.58 16.60
CA PHE A 277 -5.21 1.54 17.61
C PHE A 277 -4.56 0.29 17.03
N ALA A 278 -4.12 -0.59 17.92
CA ALA A 278 -3.75 -1.95 17.59
C ALA A 278 -4.49 -2.89 18.52
N THR A 279 -4.96 -3.99 17.96
CA THR A 279 -5.67 -5.05 18.69
C THR A 279 -4.93 -6.36 18.47
N ALA A 280 -4.60 -7.05 19.56
CA ALA A 280 -4.03 -8.38 19.52
C ALA A 280 -5.12 -9.44 19.71
N TYR A 281 -5.00 -10.55 18.97
CA TYR A 281 -5.85 -11.72 19.07
C TYR A 281 -5.00 -12.99 19.19
N ASP A 282 -5.38 -13.89 20.08
CA ASP A 282 -4.88 -15.26 20.12
C ASP A 282 -5.50 -16.07 18.98
N VAL A 283 -4.68 -16.73 18.18
CA VAL A 283 -5.13 -17.67 17.14
C VAL A 283 -5.15 -19.08 17.73
N GLU A 284 -6.35 -19.58 18.04
CA GLU A 284 -6.53 -20.89 18.66
C GLU A 284 -7.08 -21.91 17.66
N TYR A 285 -6.49 -23.11 17.64
CA TYR A 285 -6.99 -24.25 16.88
C TYR A 285 -7.96 -25.09 17.71
N ILE A 286 -9.22 -25.17 17.28
CA ILE A 286 -10.22 -26.02 17.93
C ILE A 286 -10.14 -27.44 17.37
N ARG A 287 -10.35 -28.46 18.20
CA ARG A 287 -10.35 -29.90 17.81
C ARG A 287 -11.28 -30.26 16.64
N SER A 288 -12.26 -29.42 16.31
CA SER A 288 -13.11 -29.54 15.11
C SER A 288 -12.38 -29.20 13.80
N GLY A 289 -11.15 -28.69 13.89
CA GLY A 289 -10.38 -28.13 12.78
C GLY A 289 -10.93 -26.78 12.31
N GLN A 290 -11.59 -26.04 13.19
CA GLN A 290 -11.96 -24.64 12.95
C GLN A 290 -11.03 -23.77 13.79
N SER A 291 -10.31 -22.87 13.12
CA SER A 291 -9.49 -21.88 13.81
C SER A 291 -10.36 -20.70 14.19
N VAL A 292 -10.22 -20.24 15.43
CA VAL A 292 -10.94 -19.09 15.98
C VAL A 292 -9.91 -18.09 16.48
N ILE A 293 -10.18 -16.80 16.24
CA ILE A 293 -9.41 -15.73 16.85
C ILE A 293 -10.11 -15.29 18.14
N LYS A 294 -9.34 -15.09 19.20
CA LYS A 294 -9.84 -14.66 20.49
C LYS A 294 -9.20 -13.33 20.84
N PHE A 295 -10.02 -12.33 21.12
CA PHE A 295 -9.54 -11.01 21.52
C PHE A 295 -8.65 -11.13 22.77
N ARG A 296 -7.44 -10.56 22.69
CA ARG A 296 -6.47 -10.55 23.77
C ARG A 296 -6.46 -9.22 24.50
N ASN A 297 -6.08 -8.13 23.81
CA ASN A 297 -6.02 -6.78 24.35
C ASN A 297 -5.99 -5.74 23.20
N GLU A 298 -6.16 -4.46 23.55
CA GLU A 298 -6.13 -3.34 22.61
C GLU A 298 -5.39 -2.14 23.22
N TRP A 299 -4.65 -1.39 22.41
CA TRP A 299 -3.96 -0.18 22.83
C TRP A 299 -3.98 0.91 21.75
N LYS A 300 -3.82 2.16 22.18
CA LYS A 300 -3.67 3.32 21.29
C LYS A 300 -2.21 3.43 20.83
N ILE A 301 -1.94 3.34 19.54
CA ILE A 301 -0.56 3.28 19.02
C ILE A 301 0.15 4.63 18.99
N HIS A 302 -0.60 5.71 18.76
CA HIS A 302 -0.02 7.05 18.61
C HIS A 302 -0.96 8.12 19.16
N PHE A 303 -0.43 9.06 19.94
CA PHE A 303 -1.26 9.99 20.71
C PHE A 303 -1.92 11.06 19.85
N LEU A 304 -1.23 11.57 18.82
CA LEU A 304 -1.76 12.54 17.86
C LEU A 304 -2.77 11.93 16.89
N GLY A 305 -2.65 10.63 16.60
CA GLY A 305 -3.29 9.99 15.45
C GLY A 305 -2.51 10.18 14.15
N PHE A 306 -3.01 9.62 13.05
CA PHE A 306 -2.43 9.78 11.72
C PHE A 306 -3.51 10.17 10.72
N PRO A 307 -3.17 10.97 9.70
CA PRO A 307 -3.95 11.03 8.48
C PRO A 307 -3.91 9.71 7.71
N LEU A 308 -4.88 9.52 6.81
CA LEU A 308 -4.91 8.37 5.90
C LEU A 308 -4.12 8.61 4.60
N ASN A 309 -3.21 9.59 4.62
CA ASN A 309 -2.37 9.94 3.49
C ASN A 309 -1.21 8.94 3.33
N SER A 310 -0.41 9.20 2.30
CA SER A 310 0.82 8.50 2.01
C SER A 310 2.05 9.34 2.33
N GLN A 311 2.00 10.23 3.32
CA GLN A 311 3.18 10.96 3.82
C GLN A 311 3.59 10.49 5.21
N ASP A 312 2.64 10.27 6.11
CA ASP A 312 2.93 9.76 7.45
C ASP A 312 3.08 8.24 7.46
N ARG A 313 4.00 7.73 8.26
CA ARG A 313 4.37 6.32 8.28
C ARG A 313 4.45 5.76 9.69
N PHE A 314 4.13 4.47 9.77
CA PHE A 314 4.57 3.67 10.89
C PHE A 314 5.00 2.27 10.47
N PHE A 315 6.04 1.78 11.13
CA PHE A 315 6.60 0.45 10.98
C PHE A 315 6.37 -0.29 12.27
N SER A 316 6.06 -1.58 12.18
CA SER A 316 5.71 -2.38 13.35
C SER A 316 6.21 -3.79 13.20
N ALA A 317 6.54 -4.39 14.34
CA ALA A 317 6.85 -5.80 14.50
C ALA A 317 6.27 -6.28 15.83
N HIS A 318 6.00 -7.57 15.96
CA HIS A 318 5.60 -8.15 17.23
C HIS A 318 6.08 -9.60 17.35
N THR A 319 6.20 -10.05 18.59
CA THR A 319 6.29 -11.46 18.97
C THR A 319 4.96 -11.87 19.61
N SER A 320 4.90 -13.05 20.22
CA SER A 320 3.76 -13.43 21.07
C SER A 320 3.57 -12.53 22.30
N THR A 321 4.59 -11.79 22.74
CA THR A 321 4.59 -11.05 24.01
C THR A 321 4.90 -9.56 23.87
N HIS A 322 5.56 -9.14 22.80
CA HIS A 322 6.01 -7.76 22.62
C HIS A 322 5.53 -7.18 21.29
N TYR A 323 5.27 -5.87 21.27
CA TYR A 323 4.95 -5.11 20.07
C TYR A 323 5.82 -3.86 20.01
N ALA A 324 6.47 -3.60 18.88
CA ALA A 324 7.22 -2.39 18.65
C ALA A 324 6.64 -1.61 17.48
N ILE A 325 6.65 -0.28 17.61
CA ILE A 325 6.22 0.64 16.56
C ILE A 325 7.18 1.81 16.44
N TYR A 326 7.63 2.05 15.22
CA TYR A 326 8.34 3.27 14.83
C TYR A 326 7.39 4.15 14.03
N THR A 327 7.22 5.40 14.42
CA THR A 327 6.35 6.38 13.75
C THR A 327 7.18 7.51 13.18
N TRP A 328 6.86 7.94 11.96
CA TRP A 328 7.48 9.05 11.27
C TRP A 328 6.37 9.91 10.65
N GLN A 329 6.27 11.17 11.06
CA GLN A 329 5.25 12.10 10.57
C GLN A 329 5.91 13.35 10.02
N THR A 330 5.45 13.81 8.86
CA THR A 330 5.95 15.06 8.28
C THR A 330 5.65 16.22 9.21
N ASN A 331 6.61 17.14 9.31
CA ASN A 331 6.32 18.38 10.01
C ASN A 331 5.42 19.25 9.13
N ARG A 332 4.37 19.79 9.74
CA ARG A 332 3.36 20.62 9.09
C ARG A 332 3.43 22.07 9.53
N SER A 333 4.57 22.46 10.11
CA SER A 333 4.89 23.85 10.40
C SER A 333 4.74 24.70 9.14
N ALA A 334 3.96 25.78 9.23
CA ALA A 334 3.72 26.70 8.12
C ALA A 334 5.01 27.35 7.59
N TRP A 335 6.10 27.26 8.35
CA TRP A 335 7.41 27.81 8.01
C TRP A 335 8.35 26.78 7.35
N GLY A 336 7.99 25.49 7.34
CA GLY A 336 8.72 24.44 6.60
C GLY A 336 10.13 24.11 7.12
N GLU A 337 10.54 24.66 8.27
CA GLU A 337 11.90 24.53 8.81
C GLU A 337 12.08 23.35 9.78
N ASP A 338 10.99 22.72 10.20
CA ASP A 338 11.03 21.76 11.30
C ASP A 338 11.19 20.31 10.82
N GLU A 339 12.01 19.54 11.53
CA GLU A 339 12.24 18.12 11.24
C GLU A 339 10.98 17.26 11.49
N PRO A 340 10.87 16.09 10.84
CA PRO A 340 9.80 15.13 11.09
C PRO A 340 9.66 14.72 12.56
N ILE A 341 8.42 14.43 12.96
CA ILE A 341 8.09 13.94 14.29
C ILE A 341 8.29 12.42 14.30
N GLU A 342 9.22 11.96 15.12
CA GLU A 342 9.66 10.57 15.13
C GLU A 342 9.54 9.94 16.52
N ALA A 343 9.07 8.70 16.60
CA ALA A 343 9.01 8.00 17.88
C ALA A 343 9.17 6.50 17.69
N LEU A 344 9.90 5.86 18.60
CA LEU A 344 9.89 4.41 18.78
C LEU A 344 9.27 4.10 20.14
N ALA A 345 8.38 3.12 20.17
CA ALA A 345 7.79 2.61 21.41
C ALA A 345 7.73 1.09 21.38
N ILE A 346 7.96 0.50 22.56
CA ILE A 346 7.91 -0.95 22.78
C ILE A 346 6.84 -1.21 23.84
N TRP A 347 5.97 -2.17 23.55
CA TRP A 347 4.85 -2.58 24.36
C TRP A 347 5.01 -4.05 24.78
N ASP A 348 4.61 -4.34 26.01
CA ASP A 348 4.26 -5.67 26.49
C ASP A 348 2.79 -5.88 26.11
N ILE A 349 2.51 -6.91 25.31
CA ILE A 349 1.17 -7.29 24.85
C ILE A 349 0.77 -8.69 25.35
N SER A 350 1.51 -9.23 26.33
CA SER A 350 1.34 -10.60 26.80
C SER A 350 0.08 -10.81 27.65
N LEU A 351 -0.32 -9.81 28.43
CA LEU A 351 -1.44 -9.91 29.36
C LEU A 351 -2.77 -9.58 28.67
N PRO A 352 -3.78 -10.45 28.74
CA PRO A 352 -5.10 -10.15 28.21
C PRO A 352 -5.78 -9.04 29.03
N SER A 353 -6.66 -8.29 28.39
CA SER A 353 -7.56 -7.34 29.06
C SER A 353 -8.79 -7.10 28.19
N PRO A 354 -10.01 -7.08 28.75
CA PRO A 354 -11.22 -6.74 28.00
C PRO A 354 -11.33 -5.24 27.71
N TYR A 355 -10.47 -4.40 28.29
CA TYR A 355 -10.53 -2.95 28.11
C TYR A 355 -10.18 -2.54 26.68
N ARG A 356 -11.00 -1.66 26.10
CA ARG A 356 -10.87 -1.15 24.74
C ARG A 356 -10.74 0.38 24.76
N PRO A 357 -9.53 0.95 24.63
CA PRO A 357 -9.35 2.40 24.59
C PRO A 357 -10.05 3.07 23.40
N SER A 358 -10.42 2.33 22.36
CA SER A 358 -11.25 2.85 21.27
C SER A 358 -12.68 3.20 21.70
N GLU A 359 -13.22 2.47 22.68
CA GLU A 359 -14.57 2.62 23.24
C GLU A 359 -14.60 3.55 24.47
N ASP A 360 -13.45 3.89 25.05
CA ASP A 360 -13.31 4.83 26.16
C ASP A 360 -12.33 5.98 25.83
N PRO A 361 -12.74 6.96 24.99
CA PRO A 361 -11.89 8.08 24.60
C PRO A 361 -11.38 8.92 25.78
N ALA A 362 -12.07 8.88 26.92
CA ALA A 362 -11.74 9.65 28.11
C ALA A 362 -10.78 8.92 29.07
N GLY A 363 -10.50 7.63 28.82
CA GLY A 363 -9.61 6.81 29.65
C GLY A 363 -10.12 6.58 31.07
N LYS A 364 -11.41 6.78 31.34
CA LYS A 364 -11.98 6.73 32.70
C LYS A 364 -12.01 5.33 33.28
N ALA A 365 -12.11 4.32 32.43
CA ALA A 365 -12.17 2.92 32.81
C ALA A 365 -10.83 2.20 32.58
N SER A 366 -9.75 2.94 32.31
CA SER A 366 -8.44 2.34 32.08
C SER A 366 -7.98 1.56 33.32
N PRO A 367 -7.57 0.29 33.16
CA PRO A 367 -7.01 -0.49 34.26
C PRO A 367 -5.70 0.15 34.77
N SER A 368 -5.34 -0.14 36.03
CA SER A 368 -4.06 0.32 36.60
C SER A 368 -2.87 -0.23 35.80
N GLU A 369 -1.85 0.62 35.56
CA GLU A 369 -0.75 0.39 34.61
C GLU A 369 0.02 -0.94 34.77
N ASP A 370 -0.09 -1.61 35.92
CA ASP A 370 0.73 -2.79 36.27
C ASP A 370 -0.03 -4.13 36.32
N SER A 371 -1.35 -4.19 36.11
CA SER A 371 -2.12 -5.41 36.41
C SER A 371 -2.72 -6.15 35.21
N GLU A 372 -3.12 -5.47 34.12
CA GLU A 372 -3.80 -6.11 32.98
C GLU A 372 -3.54 -5.36 31.67
N GLY A 373 -3.54 -6.09 30.54
CA GLY A 373 -3.55 -5.51 29.19
C GLY A 373 -2.18 -5.14 28.63
N ALA A 374 -2.22 -4.43 27.49
CA ALA A 374 -1.03 -3.96 26.81
C ALA A 374 -0.46 -2.72 27.50
N ARG A 375 0.85 -2.71 27.77
CA ARG A 375 1.53 -1.60 28.48
C ARG A 375 2.86 -1.26 27.83
N ILE A 376 3.33 -0.04 28.05
CA ILE A 376 4.57 0.44 27.43
C ILE A 376 5.76 0.07 28.30
N ILE A 377 6.73 -0.62 27.70
CA ILE A 377 7.99 -0.98 28.33
C ILE A 377 9.01 0.15 28.15
N ARG A 378 9.06 0.73 26.95
CA ARG A 378 10.04 1.78 26.62
C ARG A 378 9.52 2.74 25.57
N ARG A 379 9.80 4.03 25.78
CA ARG A 379 9.63 5.09 24.78
C ARG A 379 11.00 5.70 24.48
N PHE A 380 11.22 6.01 23.21
CA PHE A 380 12.42 6.66 22.74
C PHE A 380 12.12 8.13 22.46
N SER A 381 12.80 9.02 23.19
CA SER A 381 12.84 10.45 22.84
C SER A 381 13.70 10.67 21.60
N PHE A 382 13.63 11.86 20.99
CA PHE A 382 14.55 12.23 19.89
C PHE A 382 16.02 12.03 20.28
N ALA A 383 16.39 12.39 21.52
CA ALA A 383 17.74 12.16 22.03
C ALA A 383 18.12 10.68 22.10
N ASN A 384 17.15 9.79 22.37
CA ASN A 384 17.41 8.35 22.31
C ASN A 384 17.55 7.86 20.87
N LEU A 385 16.69 8.32 19.96
CA LEU A 385 16.79 7.97 18.54
C LEU A 385 18.13 8.43 17.94
N ASP A 386 18.59 9.63 18.31
CA ASP A 386 19.89 10.18 17.92
C ASP A 386 21.05 9.42 18.58
N PHE A 387 20.94 9.08 19.87
CA PHE A 387 21.96 8.28 20.57
C PHE A 387 22.21 6.94 19.90
N TYR A 388 21.14 6.25 19.48
CA TYR A 388 21.22 4.98 18.76
C TYR A 388 21.38 5.15 17.24
N ARG A 389 21.45 6.38 16.73
CA ARG A 389 21.61 6.70 15.29
C ARG A 389 20.55 6.06 14.38
N ILE A 390 19.32 5.95 14.88
CA ILE A 390 18.17 5.38 14.15
C ILE A 390 17.13 6.45 13.76
N ARG A 391 17.46 7.73 13.96
CA ARG A 391 16.60 8.84 13.59
C ARG A 391 16.73 9.09 12.08
N GLN A 392 15.58 9.12 11.41
CA GLN A 392 15.44 9.11 9.95
C GLN A 392 15.41 10.52 9.37
N ARG A 393 14.83 11.48 10.08
CA ARG A 393 14.74 12.89 9.64
C ARG A 393 14.13 12.97 8.22
N SER A 394 14.61 13.90 7.39
CA SER A 394 14.06 14.18 6.05
C SER A 394 14.51 13.22 4.95
N ASP A 395 15.54 12.41 5.20
CA ASP A 395 16.17 11.51 4.21
C ASP A 395 16.07 10.05 4.69
N PRO A 396 14.86 9.50 4.82
CA PRO A 396 14.66 8.29 5.58
C PRO A 396 15.07 7.03 4.79
N ASP A 397 15.65 6.03 5.47
CA ASP A 397 16.20 4.77 4.94
C ASP A 397 15.67 3.51 5.67
N PHE A 398 14.72 3.68 6.58
CA PHE A 398 14.02 2.63 7.33
C PHE A 398 13.36 1.59 6.42
N ARG A 399 13.77 0.34 6.60
CA ARG A 399 13.24 -0.82 5.86
C ARG A 399 12.15 -1.54 6.63
N CYS A 400 12.45 -1.94 7.87
CA CYS A 400 11.52 -2.65 8.74
C CYS A 400 11.99 -2.67 10.21
N LEU A 401 11.08 -3.14 11.08
CA LEU A 401 11.40 -3.56 12.44
C LEU A 401 11.41 -5.08 12.51
N GLU A 402 12.27 -5.61 13.36
CA GLU A 402 12.20 -6.99 13.87
C GLU A 402 12.31 -6.98 15.40
N LEU A 403 11.95 -8.08 16.05
CA LEU A 403 11.96 -8.25 17.50
C LEU A 403 12.45 -9.64 17.88
N ASP A 404 13.10 -9.73 19.03
CA ASP A 404 13.25 -10.98 19.78
C ASP A 404 12.70 -10.77 21.21
N GLU A 405 13.04 -11.69 22.13
CA GLU A 405 12.60 -11.64 23.53
C GLU A 405 13.10 -10.41 24.32
N ASN A 406 14.17 -9.75 23.86
CA ASN A 406 14.90 -8.76 24.65
C ASN A 406 15.26 -7.48 23.89
N ASN A 407 15.17 -7.46 22.57
CA ASN A 407 15.69 -6.41 21.70
C ASN A 407 14.72 -6.08 20.57
N VAL A 408 14.73 -4.79 20.21
CA VAL A 408 14.15 -4.28 18.97
C VAL A 408 15.25 -4.04 17.97
N TYR A 409 14.98 -4.43 16.74
CA TYR A 409 15.91 -4.40 15.63
C TYR A 409 15.40 -3.39 14.61
N VAL A 410 16.16 -2.32 14.40
CA VAL A 410 15.87 -1.32 13.37
C VAL A 410 16.74 -1.64 12.17
N ILE A 411 16.11 -2.00 11.06
CA ILE A 411 16.78 -2.32 9.82
C ILE A 411 16.60 -1.15 8.87
N VAL A 412 17.73 -0.63 8.39
CA VAL A 412 17.78 0.43 7.38
C VAL A 412 18.49 -0.10 6.14
N GLU A 413 18.11 0.44 4.99
CA GLU A 413 18.60 0.03 3.69
C GLU A 413 18.82 1.26 2.81
N SER A 414 19.99 1.34 2.18
CA SER A 414 20.34 2.44 1.27
C SER A 414 21.10 1.93 0.05
N HIS A 415 20.97 2.64 -1.06
CA HIS A 415 21.54 2.22 -2.34
C HIS A 415 22.22 3.36 -3.09
N ARG A 416 23.32 3.08 -3.78
CA ARG A 416 24.06 4.04 -4.63
C ARG A 416 23.27 4.65 -5.80
N TRP A 417 22.07 4.12 -6.06
CA TRP A 417 21.19 4.50 -7.17
C TRP A 417 19.86 5.02 -6.68
N LEU A 418 19.75 5.27 -5.37
CA LEU A 418 18.56 5.84 -4.78
C LEU A 418 18.36 7.26 -5.30
N VAL A 419 17.17 7.53 -5.81
CA VAL A 419 16.74 8.85 -6.29
C VAL A 419 15.32 9.11 -5.80
N GLY A 420 14.91 10.39 -5.80
CA GLY A 420 13.57 10.83 -5.44
C GLY A 420 13.58 11.91 -4.36
N GLN A 421 12.40 12.43 -4.01
CA GLN A 421 12.25 13.61 -3.14
C GLN A 421 12.86 13.41 -1.75
N GLN A 422 12.79 12.17 -1.25
CA GLN A 422 13.25 11.79 0.09
C GLN A 422 14.56 10.99 0.05
N ALA A 423 15.23 10.91 -1.10
CA ALA A 423 16.52 10.23 -1.21
C ALA A 423 17.63 11.07 -0.57
N THR A 424 18.54 10.42 0.15
CA THR A 424 19.67 11.14 0.77
C THR A 424 20.60 11.74 -0.28
N ASN A 425 21.15 12.93 0.02
CA ASN A 425 22.20 13.54 -0.79
C ASN A 425 23.57 12.85 -0.60
N ASN A 426 23.73 12.06 0.46
CA ASN A 426 24.97 11.34 0.78
C ASN A 426 24.79 9.84 0.47
N LEU A 427 24.68 9.51 -0.81
CA LEU A 427 24.50 8.13 -1.24
C LEU A 427 25.72 7.26 -0.89
N PRO A 428 25.52 6.01 -0.43
CA PRO A 428 26.61 5.08 -0.21
C PRO A 428 27.28 4.72 -1.56
N GLN A 429 28.54 4.29 -1.52
CA GLN A 429 29.25 3.87 -2.74
C GLN A 429 28.62 2.63 -3.37
N LEU A 430 28.07 1.74 -2.54
CA LEU A 430 27.46 0.47 -2.90
C LEU A 430 26.16 0.28 -2.10
N HIS A 431 25.42 -0.78 -2.37
CA HIS A 431 24.28 -1.17 -1.54
C HIS A 431 24.73 -1.42 -0.09
N HIS A 432 23.97 -0.88 0.86
CA HIS A 432 24.27 -0.94 2.28
C HIS A 432 22.99 -1.26 3.05
N VAL A 433 23.05 -2.29 3.89
CA VAL A 433 22.01 -2.70 4.81
C VAL A 433 22.61 -2.67 6.20
N LYS A 434 21.90 -2.06 7.15
CA LYS A 434 22.33 -1.99 8.55
C LYS A 434 21.21 -2.42 9.47
N THR A 435 21.55 -3.26 10.43
CA THR A 435 20.70 -3.63 11.56
C THR A 435 21.27 -3.01 12.83
N THR A 436 20.43 -2.27 13.55
CA THR A 436 20.74 -1.75 14.89
C THR A 436 19.83 -2.41 15.91
N GLY A 437 20.41 -3.22 16.79
CA GLY A 437 19.72 -3.89 17.88
C GLY A 437 19.76 -3.09 19.17
N ILE A 438 18.60 -2.85 19.75
CA ILE A 438 18.45 -2.04 20.94
C ILE A 438 17.71 -2.84 22.00
N PRO A 439 18.28 -3.03 23.20
CA PRO A 439 17.60 -3.77 24.26
C PRO A 439 16.34 -3.04 24.75
N PHE A 440 15.37 -3.78 25.25
CA PHE A 440 14.16 -3.20 25.86
C PHE A 440 14.50 -2.41 27.13
N GLY A 441 15.57 -2.79 27.83
CA GLY A 441 16.14 -2.06 28.97
C GLY A 441 17.16 -1.00 28.56
N THR A 442 17.89 -0.46 29.53
CA THR A 442 19.04 0.42 29.24
C THR A 442 20.27 -0.43 28.99
N GLY A 443 20.95 -0.23 27.87
CA GLY A 443 22.15 -0.99 27.51
C GLY A 443 22.77 -0.52 26.20
N PRO A 444 23.97 -1.06 25.88
CA PRO A 444 24.59 -0.84 24.59
C PRO A 444 23.71 -1.40 23.47
N ALA A 445 23.71 -0.73 22.33
CA ALA A 445 23.21 -1.32 21.10
C ALA A 445 24.31 -2.18 20.48
N TRP A 446 23.93 -3.25 19.78
CA TRP A 446 24.83 -3.91 18.83
C TRP A 446 24.40 -3.53 17.41
N GLU A 447 25.37 -3.36 16.54
CA GLU A 447 25.16 -3.06 15.13
C GLU A 447 25.77 -4.18 14.30
N ASP A 448 25.08 -4.54 13.24
CA ASP A 448 25.61 -5.38 12.17
C ASP A 448 25.30 -4.73 10.83
N GLU A 449 26.24 -4.83 9.90
CA GLU A 449 26.12 -4.21 8.58
C GLU A 449 26.43 -5.25 7.50
N CYS A 450 25.73 -5.12 6.37
CA CYS A 450 26.03 -5.84 5.16
C CYS A 450 26.17 -4.85 4.00
N GLY A 451 27.29 -4.94 3.30
CA GLY A 451 27.62 -4.15 2.13
C GLY A 451 29.00 -4.59 1.64
N ALA A 452 29.35 -4.31 0.39
CA ALA A 452 30.73 -4.55 -0.02
C ALA A 452 31.65 -3.61 0.78
N ASN A 453 32.66 -4.18 1.42
CA ASN A 453 33.47 -3.55 2.46
C ASN A 453 34.42 -2.47 1.94
N GLY A 454 33.99 -1.61 1.01
CA GLY A 454 34.75 -0.45 0.52
C GLY A 454 36.18 -0.75 0.07
N ASP A 455 36.54 -2.03 -0.09
CA ASP A 455 37.84 -2.45 -0.54
C ASP A 455 37.91 -2.17 -2.04
N SER A 456 39.11 -1.84 -2.49
CA SER A 456 39.35 -1.56 -3.90
C SER A 456 38.99 -2.73 -4.83
N GLU A 457 38.75 -3.91 -4.25
CA GLU A 457 38.46 -5.16 -4.95
C GLU A 457 36.96 -5.50 -5.00
N ILE A 458 36.08 -4.75 -4.33
CA ILE A 458 34.62 -4.98 -4.37
C ILE A 458 34.28 -6.40 -3.88
N SER A 459 34.84 -6.82 -2.75
CA SER A 459 34.67 -8.19 -2.24
C SER A 459 33.20 -8.52 -1.91
N PHE A 460 32.83 -9.79 -2.12
CA PHE A 460 31.53 -10.33 -1.75
C PHE A 460 31.42 -10.47 -0.23
N CYS A 461 30.18 -10.40 0.29
CA CYS A 461 29.96 -10.68 1.70
C CYS A 461 30.15 -12.17 1.97
N GLU A 462 31.02 -12.52 2.91
CA GLU A 462 31.29 -13.92 3.31
C GLU A 462 30.25 -14.47 4.31
N LYS A 463 29.16 -13.74 4.59
CA LYS A 463 28.12 -14.17 5.52
C LYS A 463 27.31 -15.31 4.92
N ASP A 464 27.06 -16.34 5.71
CA ASP A 464 26.18 -17.45 5.34
C ASP A 464 24.71 -16.98 5.25
N SER A 465 24.05 -17.20 4.10
CA SER A 465 22.64 -16.89 3.86
C SER A 465 21.70 -17.78 4.68
N GLY A 466 22.15 -18.97 5.11
CA GLY A 466 21.35 -19.95 5.85
C GLY A 466 21.01 -19.59 7.30
N THR A 467 21.62 -18.52 7.84
CA THR A 467 21.50 -18.13 9.25
C THR A 467 20.81 -16.76 9.42
N ARG A 468 19.60 -16.58 8.86
CA ARG A 468 18.82 -15.36 9.07
C ARG A 468 18.33 -15.28 10.52
N CYS A 469 18.84 -14.31 11.27
CA CYS A 469 18.27 -13.91 12.55
C CYS A 469 18.17 -12.38 12.62
N PRO A 470 17.32 -11.82 13.50
CA PRO A 470 17.14 -10.38 13.57
C PRO A 470 18.45 -9.62 13.78
N SER A 471 19.43 -10.21 14.47
CA SER A 471 20.69 -9.55 14.79
C SER A 471 21.72 -9.44 13.68
N ILE A 472 21.44 -10.05 12.54
CA ILE A 472 22.33 -10.00 11.38
C ILE A 472 21.66 -9.11 10.34
N ALA A 473 22.39 -8.18 9.72
CA ALA A 473 21.90 -7.46 8.56
C ALA A 473 21.72 -8.45 7.41
N PRO A 474 20.53 -8.53 6.78
CA PRO A 474 20.35 -9.44 5.66
C PRO A 474 21.37 -9.14 4.55
N CYS A 475 21.88 -10.19 3.90
CA CYS A 475 22.90 -10.09 2.85
C CYS A 475 22.27 -10.24 1.47
N TRP A 476 22.47 -9.25 0.60
CA TRP A 476 21.78 -9.15 -0.69
C TRP A 476 22.74 -9.32 -1.87
N ARG A 477 24.01 -9.63 -1.60
CA ARG A 477 25.08 -9.56 -2.59
C ARG A 477 25.97 -10.80 -2.61
N HIS A 478 25.36 -11.99 -2.65
CA HIS A 478 26.08 -13.25 -2.82
C HIS A 478 26.47 -13.57 -4.27
N GLU A 479 25.91 -12.89 -5.29
CA GLU A 479 26.16 -13.18 -6.71
C GLU A 479 26.27 -11.91 -7.60
N GLU A 480 26.89 -12.04 -8.79
CA GLU A 480 27.33 -10.96 -9.70
C GLU A 480 26.25 -9.94 -10.12
N PHE A 481 26.63 -8.64 -10.16
CA PHE A 481 25.84 -7.51 -10.70
C PHE A 481 24.47 -7.29 -9.99
N PRO A 482 23.84 -6.10 -10.03
CA PRO A 482 23.18 -5.49 -8.87
C PRO A 482 21.78 -6.01 -8.57
N TYR A 483 21.65 -7.27 -8.17
CA TYR A 483 20.43 -7.82 -7.63
C TYR A 483 20.12 -7.21 -6.27
N LEU A 484 18.85 -6.84 -6.08
CA LEU A 484 18.30 -6.56 -4.76
C LEU A 484 17.36 -7.69 -4.39
N THR A 485 17.69 -8.37 -3.30
CA THR A 485 16.83 -9.37 -2.68
C THR A 485 15.60 -8.72 -2.08
N VAL A 486 14.53 -8.61 -2.84
CA VAL A 486 13.27 -8.00 -2.42
C VAL A 486 12.70 -8.68 -1.17
N THR A 487 12.79 -10.01 -1.11
CA THR A 487 12.28 -10.84 -0.01
C THR A 487 12.91 -12.23 -0.04
N GLU A 488 13.02 -12.85 1.14
CA GLU A 488 13.49 -14.24 1.31
C GLU A 488 12.48 -15.04 2.12
N VAL A 489 12.42 -16.34 1.86
CA VAL A 489 11.70 -17.33 2.68
C VAL A 489 12.71 -18.38 3.08
N VAL A 490 12.95 -18.52 4.38
CA VAL A 490 13.95 -19.45 4.93
C VAL A 490 13.24 -20.54 5.72
N ASP A 491 13.40 -21.78 5.29
CA ASP A 491 13.07 -22.97 6.06
C ASP A 491 14.37 -23.71 6.42
N SER A 492 14.98 -23.27 7.53
CA SER A 492 16.21 -23.86 8.06
C SER A 492 16.03 -25.33 8.45
N ALA A 493 14.81 -25.75 8.83
CA ALA A 493 14.54 -27.13 9.19
C ALA A 493 14.55 -28.03 7.95
N ALA A 494 14.13 -27.55 6.79
CA ALA A 494 14.25 -28.25 5.51
C ALA A 494 15.61 -28.03 4.81
N GLY A 495 16.35 -26.98 5.15
CA GLY A 495 17.55 -26.56 4.43
C GLY A 495 17.21 -25.89 3.10
N VAL A 496 16.10 -25.14 3.07
CA VAL A 496 15.56 -24.51 1.86
C VAL A 496 15.51 -22.99 2.04
N VAL A 497 16.01 -22.26 1.06
CA VAL A 497 15.89 -20.81 0.97
C VAL A 497 15.31 -20.42 -0.39
N PHE A 498 14.22 -19.65 -0.38
CA PHE A 498 13.72 -18.99 -1.59
C PHE A 498 14.11 -17.52 -1.56
N SER A 499 14.72 -17.05 -2.64
CA SER A 499 15.21 -15.68 -2.76
C SER A 499 14.63 -15.02 -3.99
N ALA A 500 13.85 -13.96 -3.79
CA ALA A 500 13.30 -13.13 -4.84
C ALA A 500 14.23 -11.94 -5.08
N ARG A 501 14.85 -11.90 -6.26
CA ARG A 501 15.84 -10.90 -6.64
C ARG A 501 15.32 -10.07 -7.80
N HIS A 502 15.38 -8.76 -7.65
CA HIS A 502 15.06 -7.79 -8.69
C HIS A 502 16.30 -6.94 -8.98
N CYS A 503 16.70 -6.86 -10.24
CA CYS A 503 17.55 -5.79 -10.74
C CYS A 503 16.90 -5.14 -11.96
N PHE A 504 17.38 -3.97 -12.37
CA PHE A 504 16.87 -3.21 -13.52
C PHE A 504 16.66 -4.01 -14.82
N MET A 505 17.23 -5.22 -14.93
CA MET A 505 17.21 -6.05 -16.12
C MET A 505 16.68 -7.47 -15.91
N LEU A 506 16.48 -7.89 -14.66
CA LEU A 506 16.11 -9.27 -14.37
C LEU A 506 15.28 -9.34 -13.09
N GLU A 507 14.19 -10.08 -13.20
CA GLU A 507 13.31 -10.47 -12.12
C GLU A 507 13.45 -12.00 -12.00
N ALA A 508 13.94 -12.48 -10.87
CA ALA A 508 14.15 -13.91 -10.66
C ALA A 508 13.74 -14.35 -9.27
N ILE A 509 13.13 -15.52 -9.20
CA ILE A 509 12.91 -16.24 -7.94
C ILE A 509 13.80 -17.47 -8.00
N SER A 510 14.71 -17.58 -7.04
CA SER A 510 15.67 -18.67 -6.92
C SER A 510 15.36 -19.52 -5.70
N LEU A 511 15.70 -20.80 -5.79
CA LEU A 511 15.60 -21.79 -4.72
C LEU A 511 16.99 -22.36 -4.46
N GLU A 512 17.48 -22.20 -3.24
CA GLU A 512 18.73 -22.77 -2.75
C GLU A 512 18.39 -23.95 -1.82
N ILE A 513 19.05 -25.09 -2.04
CA ILE A 513 18.87 -26.31 -1.25
C ILE A 513 20.22 -26.71 -0.67
N THR A 514 20.30 -26.75 0.66
CA THR A 514 21.47 -27.21 1.41
C THR A 514 21.20 -28.64 1.91
N PRO A 515 21.89 -29.67 1.40
CA PRO A 515 21.65 -31.05 1.81
C PRO A 515 22.02 -31.27 3.29
N LYS A 516 21.14 -31.95 4.05
CA LYS A 516 21.34 -32.23 5.49
C LYS A 516 22.48 -33.20 5.81
N PHE A 517 23.00 -33.91 4.82
CA PHE A 517 24.12 -34.82 4.99
C PHE A 517 25.37 -34.16 4.42
N ASP A 518 26.43 -34.12 5.23
CA ASP A 518 27.78 -33.66 4.91
C ASP A 518 28.40 -34.55 3.81
N MET A 519 27.86 -34.38 2.62
CA MET A 519 28.52 -34.70 1.37
C MET A 519 29.25 -33.40 1.03
N ASN A 520 30.53 -33.46 0.66
CA ASN A 520 31.26 -32.32 0.06
C ASN A 520 30.67 -31.91 -1.32
N GLU A 521 29.35 -32.00 -1.49
CA GLU A 521 28.61 -31.63 -2.68
C GLU A 521 28.24 -30.14 -2.59
N PRO A 522 28.38 -29.39 -3.69
CA PRO A 522 28.08 -27.97 -3.73
C PRO A 522 26.60 -27.69 -3.46
N GLU A 523 26.31 -26.50 -2.93
CA GLU A 523 24.96 -25.95 -2.85
C GLU A 523 24.33 -25.91 -4.25
N HIS A 524 23.07 -26.31 -4.35
CA HIS A 524 22.34 -26.31 -5.62
C HIS A 524 21.37 -25.14 -5.64
N ALA A 525 21.66 -24.13 -6.46
CA ALA A 525 20.74 -23.04 -6.76
C ALA A 525 19.94 -23.35 -8.04
N ILE A 526 18.62 -23.26 -7.96
CA ILE A 526 17.68 -23.48 -9.07
C ILE A 526 16.90 -22.19 -9.29
N SER A 527 16.98 -21.62 -10.50
CA SER A 527 16.07 -20.54 -10.90
C SER A 527 14.68 -21.12 -11.20
N LEU A 528 13.65 -20.55 -10.59
CA LEU A 528 12.27 -20.85 -10.94
C LEU A 528 11.88 -20.13 -12.24
N ARG A 529 10.70 -20.44 -12.77
CA ARG A 529 10.21 -19.90 -14.06
C ARG A 529 10.04 -18.37 -14.01
N ASP A 530 10.44 -17.71 -15.09
CA ASP A 530 10.39 -16.23 -15.22
C ASP A 530 8.97 -15.65 -15.11
N ASP A 531 7.93 -16.43 -15.47
CA ASP A 531 6.53 -15.98 -15.40
C ASP A 531 5.98 -15.86 -13.97
N LEU A 532 6.72 -16.34 -12.96
CA LEU A 532 6.25 -16.38 -11.57
C LEU A 532 6.33 -15.03 -10.87
N TRP A 533 7.25 -14.15 -11.27
CA TRP A 533 7.41 -12.83 -10.64
C TRP A 533 6.11 -12.01 -10.64
N PRO A 534 5.46 -11.75 -11.80
CA PRO A 534 4.20 -11.00 -11.82
C PRO A 534 3.05 -11.71 -11.10
N GLN A 535 3.15 -13.03 -10.85
CA GLN A 535 2.14 -13.82 -10.15
C GLN A 535 2.28 -13.80 -8.62
N LEU A 536 3.46 -13.47 -8.08
CA LEU A 536 3.72 -13.57 -6.64
C LEU A 536 4.18 -12.25 -6.00
N LEU A 537 4.79 -11.35 -6.76
CA LEU A 537 5.57 -10.23 -6.19
C LEU A 537 5.02 -8.83 -6.52
N GLY A 538 3.72 -8.72 -6.79
CA GLY A 538 3.05 -7.44 -6.97
C GLY A 538 3.22 -6.48 -5.79
N LYS A 539 3.43 -7.01 -4.56
CA LYS A 539 3.78 -6.24 -3.35
C LYS A 539 5.14 -6.60 -2.73
N GLY A 540 6.02 -7.26 -3.48
CA GLY A 540 7.40 -7.52 -3.03
C GLY A 540 7.53 -8.31 -1.72
N LYS A 541 6.60 -9.21 -1.42
CA LYS A 541 6.61 -10.05 -0.21
C LYS A 541 6.34 -11.50 -0.57
N LEU A 542 7.19 -12.39 -0.07
CA LEU A 542 6.97 -13.84 -0.08
C LEU A 542 6.91 -14.36 1.34
N CYS A 543 6.09 -15.40 1.54
CA CYS A 543 6.06 -16.21 2.75
C CYS A 543 5.90 -17.67 2.35
N GLY A 544 6.14 -18.60 3.28
CA GLY A 544 5.94 -20.02 3.03
C GLY A 544 7.02 -20.86 3.67
N ASP A 545 7.23 -22.03 3.10
CA ASP A 545 8.17 -23.05 3.53
C ASP A 545 8.55 -23.95 2.34
N GLU A 546 9.21 -25.08 2.59
CA GLU A 546 9.64 -26.03 1.58
C GLU A 546 8.49 -26.64 0.74
N ARG A 547 7.25 -26.57 1.24
CA ARG A 547 6.07 -27.17 0.59
C ARG A 547 5.37 -26.19 -0.33
N PHE A 548 5.43 -24.90 -0.04
CA PHE A 548 4.77 -23.86 -0.83
C PHE A 548 5.36 -22.48 -0.59
N ILE A 549 5.19 -21.59 -1.58
CA ILE A 549 5.38 -20.14 -1.41
C ILE A 549 4.09 -19.40 -1.69
N ILE A 550 3.91 -18.29 -0.98
CA ILE A 550 2.73 -17.44 -0.99
C ILE A 550 3.16 -16.03 -1.38
N GLY A 551 2.40 -15.42 -2.28
CA GLY A 551 2.60 -14.05 -2.71
C GLY A 551 1.28 -13.36 -3.08
N GLU A 552 1.37 -12.11 -3.51
CA GLU A 552 0.24 -11.32 -4.01
C GLU A 552 0.62 -10.74 -5.37
N ASN A 553 -0.22 -10.95 -6.38
CA ASN A 553 0.01 -10.43 -7.71
C ASN A 553 -0.47 -8.96 -7.85
N ALA A 554 -0.21 -8.35 -9.00
CA ALA A 554 -0.63 -6.97 -9.29
C ALA A 554 -2.16 -6.76 -9.30
N ASN A 555 -2.94 -7.84 -9.43
CA ASN A 555 -4.41 -7.83 -9.37
C ASN A 555 -4.95 -7.99 -7.94
N GLN A 556 -4.08 -7.95 -6.92
CA GLN A 556 -4.42 -8.15 -5.51
C GLN A 556 -4.95 -9.56 -5.19
N GLU A 557 -4.59 -10.54 -6.01
CA GLU A 557 -4.94 -11.94 -5.77
C GLU A 557 -3.82 -12.62 -4.98
N ILE A 558 -4.20 -13.34 -3.92
CA ILE A 558 -3.28 -14.17 -3.16
C ILE A 558 -2.99 -15.45 -3.94
N THR A 559 -1.72 -15.65 -4.29
CA THR A 559 -1.26 -16.81 -5.05
C THR A 559 -0.46 -17.74 -4.15
N ILE A 560 -0.77 -19.04 -4.23
CA ILE A 560 -0.09 -20.10 -3.48
C ILE A 560 0.47 -21.10 -4.47
N LEU A 561 1.80 -21.12 -4.58
CA LEU A 561 2.51 -22.07 -5.42
C LEU A 561 2.94 -23.26 -4.57
N HIS A 562 2.46 -24.44 -4.92
CA HIS A 562 2.77 -25.70 -4.22
C HIS A 562 3.94 -26.43 -4.91
N PHE A 563 4.85 -26.96 -4.11
CA PHE A 563 5.93 -27.85 -4.53
C PHE A 563 5.68 -29.31 -4.11
N ASP A 564 4.58 -29.57 -3.37
CA ASP A 564 4.21 -30.90 -2.92
C ASP A 564 3.27 -31.65 -3.89
N ASP A 565 3.42 -32.97 -3.95
CA ASP A 565 2.74 -33.86 -4.92
C ASP A 565 1.21 -34.02 -4.68
N ARG A 566 0.65 -33.32 -3.69
CA ARG A 566 -0.70 -33.60 -3.15
C ARG A 566 -1.85 -33.27 -4.10
N LYS A 567 -1.64 -32.50 -5.18
CA LYS A 567 -2.69 -32.25 -6.19
C LYS A 567 -2.79 -33.33 -7.27
N LEU A 568 -1.73 -34.09 -7.56
CA LEU A 568 -1.76 -35.14 -8.60
C LEU A 568 -2.62 -36.36 -8.20
N GLN A 569 -2.91 -36.55 -6.91
CA GLN A 569 -3.78 -37.65 -6.45
C GLN A 569 -5.29 -37.32 -6.43
N ARG A 570 -5.71 -36.05 -6.60
CA ARG A 570 -7.13 -35.66 -6.54
C ARG A 570 -7.81 -35.49 -7.90
N SER A 571 -7.08 -35.63 -9.02
CA SER A 571 -7.65 -35.63 -10.38
C SER A 571 -7.98 -37.04 -10.91
N GLY A 572 -8.31 -37.97 -10.02
CA GLY A 572 -8.74 -39.32 -10.34
C GLY A 572 -10.01 -39.69 -9.60
N LEU A 573 -11.13 -39.02 -9.92
CA LEU A 573 -12.51 -39.49 -9.71
C LEU A 573 -13.44 -38.83 -10.72
#